data_AF-A0A7X4F3D1-F1
#
_entry.id   AF-A0A7X4F3D1-F1
#
_cell.length_a   1.000
_cell.length_b   1.000
_cell.length_c   1.000
_cell.angle_alpha   90.00
_cell.angle_beta   90.00
_cell.angle_gamma   90.00
#
_symmetry.space_group_name_H-M   'P 1'
#
loop_
_entity.id
_entity.type
_entity.pdbx_description
1 polymer ?
#
loop_
_entity_poly.entity_id
_entity_poly.type
_entity_poly.pdbx_seq_one_letter_code
_entity_poly.pdbx_strand_id
1 'polypeptide(L)'
;MKIAIWTDILRVGNTAKALLGYPTQKPLALLDHIIKASSNPGDMVLGPFCGCATALVAADRLGRQWAAGIDLSPLAIKLVNDRIIEERGAMGRPHRSGYPAQAHRPGPSAQLALIATASTASRRASVQAAAPISSSG
;
A
#
# COMPACT_ATOMS: atom_id res chain seq x y z
N MET A 1 23.21 -21.23 -28.09
CA MET A 1 22.19 -20.80 -27.13
C MET A 1 22.64 -21.26 -25.73
N LYS A 2 23.06 -20.36 -24.84
CA LYS A 2 23.46 -20.72 -23.47
C LYS A 2 22.22 -20.70 -22.59
N ILE A 3 21.94 -21.80 -21.90
CA ILE A 3 20.90 -21.85 -20.87
C ILE A 3 21.49 -21.24 -19.59
N ALA A 4 20.79 -20.28 -18.99
CA ALA A 4 21.13 -19.73 -17.68
C ALA A 4 20.38 -20.54 -16.61
N ILE A 5 21.11 -21.25 -15.74
CA ILE A 5 20.57 -21.99 -14.60
C ILE A 5 21.08 -21.34 -13.32
N TRP A 6 20.18 -21.01 -12.40
CA TRP A 6 20.52 -20.49 -11.07
C TRP A 6 20.23 -21.56 -10.02
N THR A 7 21.28 -22.06 -9.36
CA THR A 7 21.20 -23.14 -8.36
C THR A 7 21.45 -22.64 -6.93
N ASP A 8 21.89 -21.40 -6.79
CA ASP A 8 22.28 -20.74 -5.53
C ASP A 8 21.12 -19.99 -4.85
N ILE A 9 19.99 -19.81 -5.54
CA ILE A 9 18.83 -19.10 -5.01
C ILE A 9 17.81 -20.08 -4.43
N LEU A 10 17.72 -20.11 -3.11
CA LEU A 10 16.81 -20.99 -2.38
C LEU A 10 15.38 -20.43 -2.31
N ARG A 11 14.40 -21.34 -2.31
CA ARG A 11 12.99 -21.00 -2.06
C ARG A 11 12.83 -20.49 -0.63
N VAL A 12 11.92 -19.53 -0.42
CA VAL A 12 11.54 -19.10 0.94
C VAL A 12 10.84 -20.27 1.64
N GLY A 13 11.45 -20.76 2.71
CA GLY A 13 10.89 -21.84 3.53
C GLY A 13 9.66 -21.37 4.32
N ASN A 14 8.76 -22.30 4.63
CA ASN A 14 7.52 -22.01 5.35
C ASN A 14 7.75 -21.63 6.83
N THR A 15 8.96 -21.84 7.36
CA THR A 15 9.40 -21.42 8.70
C THR A 15 10.40 -20.26 8.66
N ALA A 16 10.66 -19.70 7.48
CA ALA A 16 11.65 -18.63 7.34
C ALA A 16 11.17 -17.38 8.08
N LYS A 17 12.07 -16.75 8.85
CA LYS A 17 11.81 -15.48 9.54
C LYS A 17 11.37 -14.36 8.58
N ALA A 18 11.77 -14.44 7.31
CA ALA A 18 11.41 -13.50 6.26
C ALA A 18 10.04 -13.76 5.63
N LEU A 19 9.28 -14.76 6.09
CA LEU A 19 7.96 -15.10 5.57
C LEU A 19 6.93 -14.10 6.07
N LEU A 20 6.18 -13.50 5.15
CA LEU A 20 5.16 -12.49 5.45
C LEU A 20 3.74 -13.07 5.53
N GLY A 21 3.62 -14.40 5.60
CA GLY A 21 2.33 -15.08 5.57
C GLY A 21 1.65 -15.13 4.19
N TYR A 22 2.35 -14.76 3.11
CA TYR A 22 1.85 -14.93 1.74
C TYR A 22 2.30 -16.29 1.16
N PRO A 23 1.37 -17.16 0.71
CA PRO A 23 1.70 -18.56 0.38
C PRO A 23 2.77 -18.74 -0.70
N THR A 24 2.85 -17.80 -1.65
CA THR A 24 3.70 -17.88 -2.85
C THR A 24 4.79 -16.81 -2.87
N GLN A 25 5.26 -16.40 -1.69
CA GLN A 25 6.34 -15.41 -1.57
C GLN A 25 7.59 -15.86 -2.34
N LYS A 26 8.02 -15.03 -3.30
CA LYS A 26 9.25 -15.25 -4.05
C LYS A 26 10.47 -14.83 -3.19
N PRO A 27 11.63 -15.50 -3.32
CA PRO A 27 12.86 -15.06 -2.68
C PRO A 27 13.30 -13.68 -3.19
N LEU A 28 13.84 -12.83 -2.31
CA LEU A 28 14.30 -11.50 -2.70
C LEU A 28 15.50 -11.57 -3.65
N ALA A 29 16.46 -12.46 -3.39
CA ALA A 29 17.65 -12.65 -4.23
C ALA A 29 17.31 -12.98 -5.69
N LEU A 30 16.22 -13.73 -5.91
CA LEU A 30 15.72 -14.03 -7.26
C LEU A 30 15.32 -12.75 -7.99
N LEU A 31 14.57 -11.88 -7.32
CA LEU A 31 14.06 -10.66 -7.94
C LEU A 31 15.15 -9.61 -8.10
N ASP A 32 16.13 -9.57 -7.20
CA ASP A 32 17.32 -8.74 -7.36
C ASP A 32 18.07 -9.08 -8.65
N HIS A 33 18.26 -10.38 -8.93
CA HIS A 33 18.90 -10.83 -10.17
C HIS A 33 18.10 -10.44 -11.41
N ILE A 34 16.79 -10.73 -11.41
CA ILE A 34 15.92 -10.43 -12.55
C ILE A 34 15.90 -8.93 -12.85
N ILE A 35 15.77 -8.09 -11.82
CA ILE A 35 15.70 -6.63 -11.99
C ILE A 35 17.05 -6.08 -12.45
N LYS A 36 18.18 -6.54 -11.89
CA LYS A 36 19.51 -6.13 -12.38
C LYS A 36 19.74 -6.49 -13.84
N ALA A 37 19.26 -7.66 -14.26
CA ALA A 37 19.41 -8.12 -15.64
C ALA A 37 18.47 -7.41 -16.63
N SER A 38 17.33 -6.91 -16.15
CA SER A 38 16.25 -6.40 -17.01
C SER A 38 16.05 -4.88 -16.96
N SER A 39 16.76 -4.17 -16.09
CA SER A 39 16.64 -2.71 -15.96
C SER A 39 17.88 -2.03 -15.38
N ASN A 40 17.96 -0.71 -15.56
CA ASN A 40 18.97 0.16 -14.98
C ASN A 40 18.43 0.93 -13.76
N PRO A 41 19.31 1.46 -12.89
CA PRO A 41 18.89 2.40 -11.85
C PRO A 41 18.11 3.58 -12.45
N GLY A 42 17.03 3.99 -11.80
CA GLY A 42 16.11 5.03 -12.28
C GLY A 42 14.97 4.53 -13.17
N ASP A 43 15.07 3.34 -13.77
CA ASP A 43 13.99 2.77 -14.58
C ASP A 43 12.74 2.47 -13.74
N MET A 44 11.58 2.45 -14.40
CA MET A 44 10.29 2.17 -13.77
C MET A 44 9.92 0.69 -13.82
N VAL A 45 9.63 0.10 -12.66
CA VAL A 45 9.20 -1.29 -12.51
C VAL A 45 7.71 -1.36 -12.16
N LEU A 46 6.97 -2.23 -12.86
CA LEU A 46 5.56 -2.52 -12.60
C LEU A 46 5.38 -3.97 -12.16
N GLY A 47 4.61 -4.18 -11.09
CA GLY A 47 4.21 -5.51 -10.62
C GLY A 47 2.70 -5.71 -10.78
N PRO A 48 2.20 -6.24 -11.90
CA PRO A 48 0.75 -6.38 -12.14
C PRO A 48 0.09 -7.49 -11.30
N PHE A 49 0.89 -8.34 -10.66
CA PHE A 49 0.49 -9.38 -9.71
C PHE A 49 1.47 -9.39 -8.54
N CYS A 50 1.40 -8.36 -7.71
CA CYS A 50 2.48 -8.04 -6.79
C CYS A 50 2.54 -8.95 -5.55
N GLY A 51 1.44 -9.61 -5.16
CA GLY A 51 1.37 -10.42 -3.95
C GLY A 51 1.90 -9.65 -2.73
N CYS A 52 2.94 -10.18 -2.08
CA CYS A 52 3.63 -9.51 -0.96
C CYS A 52 4.70 -8.47 -1.39
N ALA A 53 4.56 -7.88 -2.59
CA ALA A 53 5.40 -6.81 -3.14
C ALA A 53 6.92 -7.06 -3.18
N THR A 54 7.37 -8.32 -3.20
CA THR A 54 8.82 -8.61 -3.14
C THR A 54 9.57 -8.00 -4.33
N ALA A 55 8.94 -7.92 -5.51
CA ALA A 55 9.53 -7.28 -6.70
C ALA A 55 9.69 -5.76 -6.55
N LEU A 56 8.73 -5.11 -5.90
CA LEU A 56 8.76 -3.66 -5.69
C LEU A 56 9.81 -3.29 -4.63
N VAL A 57 9.91 -4.11 -3.59
CA VAL A 57 10.96 -3.97 -2.56
C VAL A 57 12.35 -4.14 -3.19
N ALA A 58 12.56 -5.17 -4.02
CA ALA A 58 13.80 -5.34 -4.76
C ALA A 58 14.11 -4.14 -5.67
N ALA A 59 13.11 -3.64 -6.42
CA ALA A 59 13.25 -2.48 -7.28
C ALA A 59 13.71 -1.24 -6.50
N ASP A 60 13.05 -0.91 -5.39
CA ASP A 60 13.38 0.27 -4.57
C ASP A 60 14.79 0.16 -3.96
N ARG A 61 15.15 -1.01 -3.41
CA ARG A 61 16.50 -1.28 -2.86
C ARG A 61 17.59 -1.10 -3.92
N LEU A 62 17.30 -1.51 -5.15
CA LEU A 62 18.19 -1.37 -6.30
C LEU A 62 18.15 0.02 -6.95
N GLY A 63 17.41 0.98 -6.39
CA GLY A 63 17.34 2.36 -6.89
C GLY A 63 16.53 2.50 -8.19
N ARG A 64 15.58 1.59 -8.44
CA ARG A 64 14.58 1.74 -9.51
C ARG A 64 13.36 2.46 -8.97
N GLN A 65 12.66 3.16 -9.86
CA GLN A 65 11.32 3.65 -9.57
C GLN A 65 10.31 2.50 -9.70
N TRP A 66 9.16 2.62 -9.05
CA TRP A 66 8.05 1.69 -9.25
C TRP A 66 6.74 2.47 -9.26
N ALA A 67 5.83 2.09 -10.16
CA ALA A 67 4.58 2.82 -10.39
C ALA A 67 3.51 2.45 -9.35
N ALA A 68 3.22 1.15 -9.25
CA ALA A 68 2.31 0.57 -8.28
C ALA A 68 2.46 -0.96 -8.29
N GLY A 69 2.06 -1.60 -7.20
CA GLY A 69 1.74 -3.02 -7.20
C GLY A 69 0.24 -3.20 -7.40
N ILE A 70 -0.15 -4.07 -8.33
CA ILE A 70 -1.54 -4.43 -8.54
C ILE A 70 -1.72 -5.88 -8.05
N ASP A 71 -2.75 -6.09 -7.24
CA ASP A 71 -3.20 -7.42 -6.84
C ASP A 71 -4.69 -7.35 -6.46
N LEU A 72 -5.42 -8.44 -6.68
CA LEU A 72 -6.84 -8.54 -6.34
C LEU A 72 -7.04 -8.94 -4.87
N SER A 73 -6.06 -9.61 -4.28
CA SER A 73 -6.16 -10.17 -2.94
C SER A 73 -6.12 -9.07 -1.87
N PRO A 74 -7.14 -8.95 -1.00
CA PRO A 74 -7.10 -8.01 0.13
C PRO A 74 -5.91 -8.24 1.07
N LEU A 75 -5.50 -9.51 1.23
CA LEU A 75 -4.32 -9.86 2.01
C LEU A 75 -3.04 -9.30 1.39
N ALA A 76 -2.90 -9.40 0.07
CA ALA A 76 -1.76 -8.83 -0.65
C ALA A 76 -1.69 -7.32 -0.42
N ILE A 77 -2.79 -6.60 -0.65
CA ILE A 77 -2.87 -5.15 -0.49
C ILE A 77 -2.42 -4.71 0.90
N LYS A 78 -2.90 -5.38 1.96
CA LYS A 78 -2.49 -5.09 3.34
C LYS A 78 -0.98 -5.30 3.53
N LEU A 79 -0.47 -6.47 3.15
CA LEU A 79 0.95 -6.80 3.31
C LEU A 79 1.87 -5.86 2.53
N VAL A 80 1.46 -5.43 1.32
CA VAL A 80 2.23 -4.48 0.51
C VAL A 80 2.39 -3.15 1.24
N ASN A 81 1.30 -2.61 1.80
CA ASN A 81 1.34 -1.31 2.48
C ASN A 81 2.28 -1.35 3.69
N ASP A 82 2.10 -2.35 4.55
CA ASP A 82 2.91 -2.51 5.77
C ASP A 82 4.39 -2.69 5.39
N ARG A 83 4.68 -3.60 4.45
CA ARG A 83 6.04 -3.91 4.03
C ARG A 83 6.76 -2.73 3.40
N ILE A 84 6.11 -1.98 2.50
CA ILE A 84 6.75 -0.85 1.82
C ILE A 84 7.05 0.27 2.83
N ILE A 85 6.19 0.50 3.80
CA ILE A 85 6.44 1.50 4.84
C ILE A 85 7.67 1.09 5.67
N GLU A 86 7.72 -0.16 6.13
CA GLU A 86 8.82 -0.69 6.94
C GLU A 86 10.16 -0.65 6.19
N GLU A 87 10.21 -1.22 4.97
CA GLU A 87 11.45 -1.29 4.18
C GLU A 87 11.97 0.10 3.83
N ARG A 88 11.08 1.06 3.52
CA ARG A 88 11.50 2.42 3.20
C ARG A 88 11.91 3.21 4.43
N GLY A 89 11.23 3.00 5.56
CA GLY A 89 11.65 3.52 6.86
C GLY A 89 13.05 3.03 7.24
N ALA A 90 13.32 1.73 7.07
CA ALA A 90 14.65 1.15 7.28
C ALA A 90 15.73 1.71 6.35
N MET A 91 15.35 2.12 5.12
CA MET A 91 16.24 2.80 4.16
C MET A 91 16.34 4.32 4.37
N GLY A 92 15.65 4.91 5.35
CA GLY A 92 15.59 6.36 5.55
C GLY A 92 14.91 7.11 4.40
N ARG A 93 14.11 6.42 3.57
CA ARG A 93 13.40 7.00 2.42
C ARG A 93 11.95 7.27 2.79
N PRO A 94 11.39 8.46 2.49
CA PRO A 94 9.99 8.73 2.74
C PRO A 94 9.10 7.86 1.84
N HIS A 95 7.96 7.41 2.36
CA HIS A 95 6.97 6.68 1.59
C HIS A 95 6.48 7.53 0.40
N ARG A 96 6.80 7.11 -0.83
CA ARG A 96 6.25 7.63 -2.09
C ARG A 96 4.93 6.91 -2.28
N SER A 97 3.90 7.42 -1.62
CA SER A 97 2.55 6.97 -1.88
C SER A 97 2.06 7.64 -3.15
N GLY A 98 1.70 6.85 -4.16
CA GLY A 98 0.65 7.22 -5.13
C GLY A 98 -0.75 6.93 -4.59
N TYR A 99 -0.84 6.25 -3.43
CA TYR A 99 -2.06 5.94 -2.69
C TYR A 99 -2.02 6.67 -1.35
N PRO A 100 -2.79 7.76 -1.12
CA PRO A 100 -2.74 8.46 0.16
C PRO A 100 -2.97 7.46 1.30
N ALA A 101 -2.32 7.67 2.44
CA ALA A 101 -2.38 6.84 3.66
C ALA A 101 -3.80 6.68 4.27
N GLN A 102 -4.86 6.85 3.49
CA GLN A 102 -6.27 6.85 3.84
C GLN A 102 -7.13 6.08 2.82
N ALA A 103 -6.64 4.97 2.25
CA ALA A 103 -7.47 4.10 1.42
C ALA A 103 -8.45 3.20 2.22
N HIS A 104 -8.71 3.49 3.50
CA HIS A 104 -9.99 3.14 4.11
C HIS A 104 -10.99 4.26 3.80
N ARG A 105 -11.45 4.32 2.53
CA ARG A 105 -12.71 5.02 2.28
C ARG A 105 -13.80 4.18 2.92
N PRO A 106 -14.64 4.71 3.82
CA PRO A 106 -15.84 4.00 4.24
C PRO A 106 -16.59 3.58 2.97
N GLY A 107 -17.01 2.31 2.89
CA GLY A 107 -17.82 1.83 1.77
C GLY A 107 -19.08 2.70 1.61
N PRO A 108 -19.81 2.59 0.47
CA PRO A 108 -20.93 3.47 0.15
C PRO A 108 -21.94 3.63 1.32
N SER A 109 -22.17 2.55 2.07
CA SER A 109 -23.04 2.50 3.24
C SER A 109 -22.57 3.38 4.42
N ALA A 110 -21.26 3.47 4.64
CA ALA A 110 -20.68 4.28 5.72
C ALA A 110 -20.50 5.77 5.32
N GLN A 111 -20.43 6.08 4.02
CA GLN A 111 -20.51 7.46 3.53
C GLN A 111 -21.89 8.09 3.76
N LEU A 112 -22.97 7.33 3.56
CA LEU A 112 -24.33 7.80 3.87
C LEU A 112 -24.51 8.10 5.37
N ALA A 113 -23.96 7.27 6.26
CA ALA A 113 -24.02 7.49 7.70
C ALA A 113 -23.26 8.76 8.15
N LEU A 114 -22.10 9.05 7.52
CA LEU A 114 -21.33 10.26 7.80
C LEU A 114 -22.06 11.54 7.32
N ILE A 115 -22.70 11.48 6.15
CA ILE A 115 -23.51 12.61 5.63
C ILE A 115 -24.75 12.83 6.50
N ALA A 116 -25.41 11.75 6.95
CA ALA A 116 -26.58 11.85 7.83
C ALA A 116 -26.23 12.44 9.21
N THR A 117 -25.09 12.06 9.79
CA THR A 117 -24.62 12.60 11.09
C THR A 117 -24.17 14.06 10.98
N ALA A 118 -23.48 14.45 9.90
CA ALA A 118 -23.13 15.85 9.63
C ALA A 118 -24.37 16.74 9.41
N SER A 119 -25.39 16.21 8.73
CA SER A 119 -26.67 16.92 8.53
C SER A 119 -27.45 17.11 9.84
N THR A 120 -27.43 16.10 10.72
CA THR A 120 -28.12 16.15 12.02
C THR A 120 -27.43 17.11 13.00
N ALA A 121 -26.09 17.16 12.99
CA ALA A 121 -25.32 18.12 13.78
C ALA A 121 -25.61 19.58 13.36
N SER A 122 -25.72 19.84 12.05
CA SER A 122 -26.05 21.16 11.50
C SER A 122 -27.47 21.64 11.85
N ARG A 123 -28.44 20.71 11.90
CA ARG A 123 -29.82 21.03 12.35
C ARG A 123 -29.94 21.28 13.85
N ARG A 124 -29.10 20.66 14.69
CA ARG A 124 -29.10 20.95 16.14
C ARG A 124 -28.53 22.32 16.47
N ALA A 125 -27.51 22.77 15.74
CA ALA A 125 -26.92 24.09 15.94
C ALA A 125 -27.87 25.25 15.58
N SER A 126 -28.77 25.04 14.61
CA SER A 126 -29.69 26.08 14.11
C SER A 126 -30.98 26.22 14.93
N VAL A 127 -31.40 25.19 15.69
CA VAL A 127 -32.60 25.26 16.53
C VAL A 127 -32.34 25.96 17.88
N GLN A 128 -31.09 25.94 18.38
CA GLN A 128 -30.75 26.56 19.67
C GLN A 128 -30.60 28.10 19.61
N ALA A 129 -30.59 28.70 18.43
CA ALA A 129 -30.29 30.13 18.23
C ALA A 129 -31.53 31.06 18.13
N ALA A 130 -32.75 30.53 18.26
CA ALA A 130 -33.97 31.34 18.28
C ALA A 130 -34.36 31.71 19.72
N ALA A 131 -33.68 32.73 20.28
CA ALA A 131 -34.10 33.37 21.52
C ALA A 131 -35.28 34.35 21.28
N PRO A 132 -36.23 34.50 22.21
CA PRO A 132 -37.45 35.26 21.98
C PRO A 132 -37.18 36.78 21.91
N ILE A 133 -37.72 37.42 20.89
CA ILE A 133 -37.72 38.87 20.72
C ILE A 133 -38.58 39.52 21.82
N SER A 134 -37.96 40.26 22.73
CA SER A 134 -38.66 41.10 23.70
C SER A 134 -39.17 42.36 23.00
N SER A 135 -40.49 42.51 22.91
CA SER A 135 -41.15 43.75 22.53
C SER A 135 -41.22 44.70 23.73
N SER A 136 -40.69 45.90 23.60
CA SER A 136 -40.99 47.01 24.52
C SER A 136 -41.31 48.26 23.70
N GLY A 137 -42.49 48.81 23.97
CA GLY A 137 -42.85 50.18 23.63
C GLY A 137 -42.31 51.18 24.65
#